data_AF-A0A1X7SDJ6-F1
#
_entry.id   AF-A0A1X7SDJ6-F1
#
_cell.length_a   1.000
_cell.length_b   1.000
_cell.length_c   1.000
_cell.angle_alpha   90.00
_cell.angle_beta   90.00
_cell.angle_gamma   90.00
#
_symmetry.space_group_name_H-M   'P 1'
#
loop_
_entity.id
_entity.type
_entity.pdbx_description
1 polymer ?
#
loop_
_entity_poly.entity_id
_entity_poly.type
_entity_poly.pdbx_seq_one_letter_code
_entity_poly.pdbx_strand_id
1 'polypeptide(L)'
;VYKRVENRKKRKYDDCIRNVEHGCFSPLVFSTNGGLAPVSDTVALITSEKQNKPYSPLINFIRCKLSFSILQSTIPCIRGTRKSLYRPSVYDPDVALSDGHIINY
;
A
#
# COMPACT_ATOMS: atom_id res chain seq x y z
N VAL A 1 -9.11 -9.17 23.40
CA VAL A 1 -8.79 -7.80 22.92
C VAL A 1 -8.60 -7.73 21.40
N TYR A 2 -7.71 -8.54 20.81
CA TYR A 2 -7.40 -8.52 19.36
C TYR A 2 -8.61 -8.58 18.42
N LYS A 3 -9.50 -9.57 18.59
CA LYS A 3 -10.72 -9.74 17.78
C LYS A 3 -11.62 -8.50 17.78
N ARG A 4 -11.72 -7.79 18.90
CA ARG A 4 -12.51 -6.55 19.01
C ARG A 4 -11.89 -5.42 18.18
N VAL A 5 -10.57 -5.25 18.27
CA VAL A 5 -9.83 -4.22 17.53
C VAL A 5 -9.89 -4.48 16.02
N GLU A 6 -9.69 -5.74 15.63
CA GLU A 6 -9.79 -6.18 14.23
C GLU A 6 -11.18 -5.93 13.66
N ASN A 7 -12.23 -6.35 14.37
CA ASN A 7 -13.62 -6.11 13.96
C ASN A 7 -13.95 -4.61 13.86
N ARG A 8 -13.42 -3.79 14.76
CA ARG A 8 -13.59 -2.33 14.71
C ARG A 8 -12.94 -1.75 13.45
N LYS A 9 -11.70 -2.15 13.14
CA LYS A 9 -11.01 -1.75 11.90
C LYS A 9 -11.80 -2.22 10.67
N LYS A 10 -12.19 -3.50 10.63
CA LYS A 10 -12.94 -4.08 9.53
C LYS A 10 -14.21 -3.28 9.23
N ARG A 11 -15.04 -3.01 10.24
CA ARG A 11 -16.27 -2.21 10.08
C ARG A 11 -16.00 -0.82 9.51
N LYS A 12 -14.97 -0.13 9.99
CA LYS A 12 -14.62 1.22 9.52
C LYS A 12 -14.17 1.21 8.05
N TYR A 13 -13.32 0.24 7.68
CA TYR A 13 -12.89 0.11 6.29
C TYR A 13 -14.03 -0.34 5.38
N ASP A 14 -14.84 -1.29 5.82
CA ASP A 14 -16.03 -1.78 5.13
C ASP A 14 -17.04 -0.65 4.83
N ASP A 15 -17.17 0.32 5.73
CA ASP A 15 -18.02 1.51 5.56
C ASP A 15 -17.43 2.47 4.53
N CYS A 16 -16.13 2.77 4.62
CA CYS A 16 -15.41 3.62 3.68
C CYS A 16 -15.43 3.04 2.25
N ILE A 17 -15.18 1.73 2.11
CA ILE A 17 -15.16 1.07 0.80
C ILE A 17 -16.52 1.19 0.11
N ARG A 18 -17.62 1.00 0.85
CA ARG A 18 -18.98 1.07 0.28
C ARG A 18 -19.42 2.50 -0.01
N ASN A 19 -19.21 3.40 0.95
CA ASN A 19 -19.85 4.71 0.95
C ASN A 19 -18.97 5.84 0.38
N VAL A 20 -17.65 5.67 0.36
CA VAL A 20 -16.69 6.68 -0.13
C VAL A 20 -16.04 6.23 -1.43
N GLU A 21 -15.50 5.01 -1.47
CA GLU A 21 -14.77 4.50 -2.63
C GLU A 21 -15.69 3.83 -3.67
N HIS A 22 -16.92 3.49 -3.28
CA HIS A 22 -17.87 2.69 -4.05
C HIS A 22 -17.24 1.40 -4.62
N GLY A 23 -16.34 0.79 -3.85
CA GLY A 23 -15.64 -0.43 -4.19
C GLY A 23 -16.38 -1.70 -3.78
N CYS A 24 -16.05 -2.81 -4.42
CA CYS A 24 -16.55 -4.15 -4.08
C CYS A 24 -15.38 -5.08 -3.74
N PHE A 25 -14.77 -4.87 -2.57
CA PHE A 25 -13.72 -5.74 -2.04
C PHE A 25 -13.79 -5.81 -0.52
N SER A 26 -13.23 -6.89 0.05
CA SER A 26 -13.13 -7.01 1.51
C SER A 26 -11.79 -6.46 2.00
N PRO A 27 -11.79 -5.57 3.01
CA PRO A 27 -10.56 -5.00 3.53
C PRO A 27 -9.73 -6.06 4.25
N LEU A 28 -8.45 -6.13 3.90
CA LEU A 28 -7.47 -6.95 4.59
C LEU A 28 -6.97 -6.18 5.84
N VAL A 29 -7.31 -6.68 7.03
CA VAL A 29 -7.01 -6.00 8.29
C VAL A 29 -5.76 -6.59 8.95
N PHE A 30 -4.87 -5.71 9.41
CA PHE A 30 -3.63 -6.06 10.09
C PHE A 30 -3.59 -5.57 11.54
N SER A 31 -2.93 -6.36 12.39
CA SER A 31 -2.48 -5.96 13.72
C SER A 31 -1.17 -5.17 13.62
N THR A 32 -0.88 -4.35 14.63
CA THR A 32 0.39 -3.59 14.73
C THR A 32 1.61 -4.50 14.80
N ASN A 33 1.43 -5.72 15.31
CA ASN A 33 2.49 -6.72 15.43
C ASN A 33 2.64 -7.58 14.16
N GLY A 34 2.00 -7.19 13.05
CA GLY A 34 2.07 -7.93 11.78
C GLY A 34 1.10 -9.11 11.64
N GLY A 35 0.23 -9.37 12.63
CA GLY A 35 -0.80 -10.40 12.53
C GLY A 35 -1.87 -10.07 11.48
N LEU A 36 -2.31 -11.07 10.71
CA LEU A 36 -3.37 -10.93 9.71
C LEU A 36 -4.72 -11.41 10.25
N ALA A 37 -5.78 -10.71 9.84
CA ALA A 37 -7.17 -11.11 10.06
C ALA A 37 -7.51 -12.42 9.32
N PRO A 38 -8.44 -13.26 9.82
CA PRO A 38 -8.84 -14.52 9.17
C PRO A 38 -9.34 -14.37 7.72
N VAL A 39 -9.77 -13.16 7.34
CA VAL A 39 -10.13 -12.85 5.95
C VAL A 39 -8.96 -13.11 4.98
N SER A 40 -7.70 -12.99 5.43
CA SER A 40 -6.52 -13.30 4.60
C SER A 40 -6.52 -14.74 4.10
N ASP A 41 -6.88 -15.68 4.97
CA ASP A 41 -6.86 -17.10 4.67
C ASP A 41 -8.02 -17.45 3.74
N THR A 42 -9.19 -16.82 3.93
CA THR A 42 -10.34 -16.98 3.02
C THR A 42 -10.01 -16.47 1.60
N VAL A 43 -9.34 -15.32 1.47
CA VAL A 43 -8.95 -14.78 0.16
C VAL A 43 -7.93 -15.67 -0.51
N ALA A 44 -6.95 -16.19 0.23
CA ALA A 44 -5.97 -17.11 -0.31
C ALA A 44 -6.58 -18.45 -0.74
N LEU A 45 -7.57 -18.97 0.01
CA LEU A 45 -8.28 -20.20 -0.33
C LEU A 45 -9.08 -20.02 -1.63
N ILE A 46 -9.88 -18.96 -1.72
CA ILE A 46 -10.64 -18.62 -2.93
C ILE A 46 -9.70 -18.43 -4.13
N THR A 47 -8.52 -17.82 -3.91
CA THR A 47 -7.54 -17.62 -4.99
C THR A 47 -6.90 -18.94 -5.41
N SER A 48 -6.62 -19.83 -4.46
CA SER A 48 -6.09 -21.18 -4.71
C SER A 48 -7.05 -22.00 -5.56
N GLU A 49 -8.33 -22.00 -5.19
CA GLU A 49 -9.41 -22.66 -5.94
C GLU A 49 -9.54 -22.07 -7.34
N LYS A 50 -9.62 -20.73 -7.45
CA LYS A 50 -9.77 -20.03 -8.74
C LYS A 50 -8.61 -20.25 -9.69
N GLN A 51 -7.38 -20.32 -9.18
CA GLN A 51 -6.19 -20.52 -10.01
C GLN A 51 -5.82 -21.99 -10.20
N ASN A 52 -6.54 -22.91 -9.55
CA ASN A 52 -6.21 -24.33 -9.49
C ASN A 52 -4.74 -24.58 -9.10
N LYS A 53 -4.29 -23.86 -8.07
CA LYS A 53 -2.93 -23.94 -7.53
C LYS A 53 -2.95 -24.40 -6.08
N PRO A 54 -1.93 -25.15 -5.60
CA PRO A 54 -1.86 -25.56 -4.21
C PRO A 54 -1.83 -24.36 -3.26
N TYR A 55 -2.67 -24.41 -2.21
CA TYR A 55 -2.85 -23.31 -1.25
C TYR A 55 -1.54 -22.88 -0.59
N SER A 56 -0.75 -23.83 -0.07
CA SER A 56 0.46 -23.57 0.72
C SER A 56 1.52 -22.68 0.02
N PRO A 57 2.00 -22.99 -1.19
CA PRO A 57 2.94 -22.11 -1.89
C PRO A 57 2.30 -20.79 -2.32
N LEU A 58 0.99 -20.78 -2.64
CA LEU A 58 0.29 -19.55 -3.02
C LEU A 58 0.17 -18.57 -1.85
N ILE A 59 -0.26 -19.03 -0.67
CA ILE A 59 -0.36 -18.16 0.51
C ILE A 59 1.02 -17.65 0.93
N ASN A 60 2.07 -18.48 0.86
CA ASN A 60 3.43 -18.03 1.13
C ASN A 60 3.88 -16.95 0.14
N PHE A 61 3.60 -17.13 -1.15
CA PHE A 61 3.90 -16.11 -2.15
C PHE A 61 3.17 -14.79 -1.89
N ILE A 62 1.87 -14.84 -1.57
CA ILE A 62 1.07 -13.66 -1.23
C ILE A 62 1.65 -12.96 0.00
N ARG A 63 1.94 -13.71 1.07
CA ARG A 63 2.53 -13.20 2.32
C ARG A 63 3.89 -12.54 2.06
N CYS A 64 4.77 -13.18 1.29
CA CYS A 64 6.08 -12.61 0.93
C CYS A 64 5.94 -11.30 0.15
N LYS A 65 5.10 -11.29 -0.89
CA LYS A 65 4.88 -10.11 -1.72
C LYS A 65 4.32 -8.94 -0.91
N LEU A 66 3.34 -9.23 -0.05
CA LEU A 66 2.73 -8.25 0.83
C LEU A 66 3.73 -7.70 1.85
N SER A 67 4.53 -8.54 2.52
CA SER A 67 5.57 -8.10 3.45
C SER A 67 6.58 -7.18 2.76
N PHE A 68 7.01 -7.52 1.55
CA PHE A 68 7.92 -6.68 0.78
C PHE A 68 7.27 -5.35 0.39
N SER A 69 6.02 -5.35 -0.07
CA SER A 69 5.28 -4.12 -0.38
C SER A 69 5.13 -3.21 0.84
N ILE A 70 4.77 -3.77 2.01
CA ILE A 70 4.66 -3.00 3.25
C ILE A 70 6.02 -2.38 3.62
N LEU A 71 7.11 -3.15 3.54
CA LEU A 71 8.44 -2.65 3.83
C LEU A 71 8.84 -1.51 2.87
N GLN A 72 8.62 -1.70 1.56
CA GLN A 72 8.90 -0.70 0.53
C GLN A 72 8.08 0.58 0.73
N SER A 73 6.82 0.49 1.16
CA SER A 73 6.00 1.65 1.48
C SER A 73 6.39 2.31 2.81
N THR A 74 6.84 1.52 3.80
CA THR A 74 7.20 2.03 5.13
C THR A 74 8.49 2.86 5.10
N ILE A 75 9.48 2.45 4.29
CA ILE A 75 10.76 3.15 4.15
C ILE A 75 10.59 4.65 3.82
N PRO A 76 9.84 5.06 2.77
CA PRO A 76 9.59 6.45 2.46
C PRO A 76 8.64 7.13 3.47
N CYS A 77 7.70 6.41 4.10
CA CYS A 77 6.86 7.01 5.15
C CYS A 77 7.65 7.47 6.37
N ILE A 78 8.69 6.73 6.76
CA ILE A 78 9.53 7.06 7.92
C ILE A 78 10.66 8.02 7.54
N ARG A 79 11.34 7.78 6.43
CA ARG A 79 12.50 8.58 6.00
C ARG A 79 12.11 9.86 5.25
N GLY A 80 10.85 9.98 4.85
CA GLY A 80 10.38 10.98 3.91
C GLY A 80 10.77 10.64 2.46
N THR A 81 9.96 11.10 1.52
CA THR A 81 10.32 11.06 0.10
C THR A 81 11.38 12.12 -0.15
N ARG A 82 12.61 11.70 -0.47
CA ARG A 82 13.62 12.62 -1.02
C ARG A 82 13.19 12.97 -2.44
N LYS A 83 12.30 13.95 -2.59
CA LYS A 83 12.17 14.64 -3.86
C LYS A 83 13.55 15.25 -4.11
N SER A 84 14.24 14.82 -5.17
CA SER A 84 15.25 15.68 -5.78
C SER A 84 14.49 16.96 -6.10
N LEU A 85 14.85 18.06 -5.45
CA LEU A 85 14.26 19.36 -5.72
C LEU A 85 14.35 19.57 -7.23
N TYR A 86 13.19 19.67 -7.87
CA TYR A 86 12.99 20.22 -9.21
C TYR A 86 13.77 19.57 -10.37
N ARG A 87 13.04 18.92 -11.29
CA ARG A 87 13.51 18.70 -12.66
C ARG A 87 12.51 19.39 -13.58
N PRO A 88 12.79 20.62 -14.06
CA PRO A 88 11.89 21.26 -15.00
C PRO A 88 11.96 20.49 -16.31
N SER A 89 10.86 19.83 -16.66
CA SER A 89 10.53 19.64 -18.06
C SER A 89 9.86 20.93 -18.51
N VAL A 90 10.36 21.49 -19.62
CA VAL A 90 10.02 22.78 -20.23
C VAL A 90 10.96 23.91 -19.81
N TYR A 91 11.73 24.35 -20.80
CA TYR A 91 12.60 25.52 -20.84
C TYR A 91 11.74 26.77 -20.58
N ASP A 92 11.58 27.15 -19.32
CA ASP A 92 11.09 28.49 -18.97
C ASP A 92 12.26 29.28 -18.36
N PRO A 93 12.93 30.13 -19.16
CA PRO A 93 14.11 30.86 -18.71
C PRO A 93 13.80 31.80 -17.54
N ASP A 94 12.56 32.27 -17.41
CA ASP A 94 12.16 33.23 -16.40
C ASP A 94 12.10 32.57 -15.01
N VAL A 95 11.71 31.30 -14.95
CA VAL A 95 11.72 30.52 -13.71
C VAL A 95 13.16 30.22 -13.26
N ALA A 96 14.06 29.90 -14.19
CA ALA A 96 15.47 29.62 -13.89
C ALA A 96 16.24 30.85 -13.35
N LEU A 97 15.88 32.05 -13.83
CA LEU A 97 16.41 33.32 -13.35
C LEU A 97 15.90 33.67 -11.94
N SER A 98 14.63 33.39 -11.64
CA SER A 98 14.05 33.64 -10.32
C SER A 98 14.65 32.76 -9.21
N ASP A 99 15.05 31.53 -9.57
CA ASP A 99 15.67 30.57 -8.65
C ASP A 99 17.20 30.71 -8.56
N GLY A 100 17.79 31.74 -9.17
CA GLY A 100 19.21 32.07 -9.03
C GLY A 100 20.18 31.06 -9.67
N HIS A 101 19.72 30.22 -10.61
CA HIS A 101 20.57 29.25 -11.28
C HIS A 101 21.30 29.91 -12.47
N ILE A 102 22.46 30.52 -12.20
CA ILE A 102 23.35 31.02 -13.26
C ILE A 102 23.99 29.82 -13.95
N ILE A 103 23.45 29.46 -15.11
CA ILE A 103 24.09 28.53 -16.05
C ILE A 103 25.29 29.26 -16.67
N ASN A 104 26.48 28.95 -16.18
CA ASN A 104 27.73 29.33 -16.84
C ASN A 104 27.90 28.43 -18.07
N TYR A 105 28.10 29.08 -19.23
CA TYR A 105 28.34 28.45 -20.53
C TYR A 105 29.65 27.65 -20.57
#